data_AF-A0A084T7D3-F1
#
_entry.id   AF-A0A084T7D3-F1
#
_cell.length_a   1.000
_cell.length_b   1.000
_cell.length_c   1.000
_cell.angle_alpha   90.00
_cell.angle_beta   90.00
_cell.angle_gamma   90.00
#
_symmetry.space_group_name_H-M   'P 1'
#
loop_
_entity.id
_entity.type
_entity.pdbx_description
1 polymer ?
#
loop_
_entity_poly.entity_id
_entity_poly.type
_entity_poly.pdbx_seq_one_letter_code
_entity_poly.pdbx_strand_id
1 'polypeptide(L)'
;MGLPLNHPQTLTTSYGGVSSAGTRSENQDAFVVREPGLQSELETKGMLACIADGVSCSEHGQKASHTSVMQFVADYYATPESWSVRRSAIQVLTSLNTWLYEQSLKQPLKHNGLVTTFSAVVVKSNTAYLFHVGDSRIYLLRQGKLRLLTRDHQRTNIGKAAYLTRALGMDSKLEVDFQTVAVETGDLFLLSTDGVHDFITEKQLVNVIQNHLQGFETRSQALTDLAIENGSQDNVTSLLVSIDHVPNLTLHEFQQQSLNQVVPPPLKVNNRIDSYTVTKVLHAGTRSHVYEVRQEQTDQKYILKAPSLLHVEDKQALLDISNEYWVGTHVNSHRIMRTYPRPANSPFLYLLCEPIEGITLRQWMHDNPTPSLDSVRSIVSEIVKAVRVLQRLDMVHRDLKPENVMISESLQVTLIDLGSVSVKGLDEARQEQCAQMPKGAANYIAPEYLNGNEATTVSDLFSVAVMTYEMLSGTLPYKAAIARSVDSARHQQWKYQSIQITNPELPLWLDMALKKACHHNPQHRHQALGEFLLDLSQPNKALMKQYETSPLIKKHPLLFWKGATALLALLAAIELMLLMIQ
;
A
#
# COMPACT_ATOMS: atom_id res chain seq x y z
N MET A 1 -0.08 -20.57 23.97
CA MET A 1 -1.39 -19.92 24.13
C MET A 1 -1.42 -18.74 23.17
N GLY A 2 -2.16 -18.86 22.07
CA GLY A 2 -2.29 -17.79 21.10
C GLY A 2 -3.16 -16.69 21.67
N LEU A 3 -2.61 -15.49 21.83
CA LEU A 3 -3.42 -14.29 21.95
C LEU A 3 -4.16 -14.12 20.62
N PRO A 4 -5.50 -14.09 20.61
CA PRO A 4 -6.21 -13.65 19.42
C PRO A 4 -5.88 -12.16 19.25
N LEU A 5 -5.09 -11.82 18.23
CA LEU A 5 -4.91 -10.44 17.77
C LEU A 5 -6.21 -9.99 17.07
N ASN A 6 -7.32 -9.96 17.81
CA ASN A 6 -8.50 -9.17 17.45
C ASN A 6 -8.21 -7.73 17.90
N HIS A 7 -7.23 -7.10 17.27
CA HIS A 7 -7.15 -5.65 17.31
C HIS A 7 -8.28 -5.11 16.44
N PRO A 8 -9.05 -4.12 16.89
CA PRO A 8 -10.05 -3.49 16.04
C PRO A 8 -9.35 -2.98 14.77
N GLN A 9 -9.73 -3.48 13.59
CA GLN A 9 -9.15 -3.06 12.31
C GLN A 9 -9.66 -1.68 11.86
N THR A 10 -10.40 -1.00 12.72
CA THR A 10 -11.21 0.16 12.38
C THR A 10 -10.80 1.35 13.25
N LEU A 11 -10.80 2.54 12.66
CA LEU A 11 -10.69 3.79 13.41
C LEU A 11 -11.87 3.88 14.38
N THR A 12 -11.62 4.12 15.65
CA THR A 12 -12.68 4.39 16.64
C THR A 12 -12.40 5.70 17.34
N THR A 13 -13.41 6.54 17.46
CA THR A 13 -13.28 7.85 18.07
C THR A 13 -14.35 8.11 19.12
N SER A 14 -14.00 8.95 20.09
CA SER A 14 -14.93 9.45 21.11
C SER A 14 -14.89 10.96 21.09
N TYR A 15 -16.04 11.62 21.19
CA TYR A 15 -16.10 13.07 21.06
C TYR A 15 -17.14 13.69 21.98
N GLY A 16 -17.05 15.00 22.17
CA GLY A 16 -18.02 15.79 22.92
C GLY A 16 -17.74 17.27 22.79
N GLY A 17 -18.77 18.06 22.54
CA GLY A 17 -18.63 19.49 22.28
C GLY A 17 -19.81 20.28 22.83
N VAL A 18 -19.55 21.55 23.13
CA VAL A 18 -20.53 22.51 23.63
C VAL A 18 -20.33 23.81 22.86
N SER A 19 -21.43 24.42 22.47
CA SER A 19 -21.50 25.76 21.88
C SER A 19 -22.57 26.56 22.61
N SER A 20 -22.20 27.72 23.15
CA SER A 20 -23.07 28.56 23.95
C SER A 20 -23.00 30.01 23.50
N ALA A 21 -24.14 30.71 23.58
CA ALA A 21 -24.20 32.13 23.32
C ALA A 21 -23.35 32.96 24.30
N GLY A 22 -22.97 32.38 25.45
CA GLY A 22 -22.23 33.08 26.49
C GLY A 22 -23.05 34.24 27.05
N THR A 23 -22.51 35.45 26.98
CA THR A 23 -23.21 36.68 27.39
C THR A 23 -23.99 37.35 26.26
N ARG A 24 -23.91 36.84 25.03
CA ARG A 24 -24.66 37.35 23.88
C ARG A 24 -26.10 36.84 23.84
N SER A 25 -26.95 37.54 23.11
CA SER A 25 -28.35 37.16 22.89
C SER A 25 -28.52 36.00 21.91
N GLU A 26 -27.53 35.77 21.05
CA GLU A 26 -27.56 34.74 20.01
C GLU A 26 -26.21 34.01 19.96
N ASN A 27 -26.25 32.71 19.71
CA ASN A 27 -25.07 31.90 19.46
C ASN A 27 -24.77 31.89 17.95
N GLN A 28 -23.66 32.52 17.55
CA GLN A 28 -23.20 32.60 16.17
C GLN A 28 -22.13 31.55 15.86
N ASP A 29 -21.74 30.74 16.84
CA ASP A 29 -20.85 29.61 16.62
C ASP A 29 -21.62 28.35 16.22
N ALA A 30 -20.98 27.48 15.46
CA ALA A 30 -21.49 26.16 15.13
C ALA A 30 -20.36 25.13 15.06
N PHE A 31 -20.65 23.89 15.46
CA PHE A 31 -19.75 22.76 15.24
C PHE A 31 -20.54 21.52 14.82
N VAL A 32 -19.88 20.61 14.09
CA VAL A 32 -20.45 19.32 13.70
C VAL A 32 -19.37 18.25 13.81
N VAL A 33 -19.75 17.09 14.35
CA VAL A 33 -18.98 15.85 14.24
C VAL A 33 -19.80 14.84 13.45
N ARG A 34 -19.16 14.22 12.46
CA ARG A 34 -19.73 13.15 11.66
C ARG A 34 -18.78 11.96 11.65
N GLU A 35 -19.16 10.93 12.37
CA GLU A 35 -18.56 9.60 12.28
C GLU A 35 -19.47 8.72 11.38
N PRO A 36 -18.97 8.24 10.24
CA PRO A 36 -19.72 7.35 9.36
C PRO A 36 -20.17 6.06 10.06
N GLY A 37 -21.44 5.69 9.90
CA GLY A 37 -21.94 4.40 10.39
C GLY A 37 -21.55 3.22 9.50
N LEU A 38 -21.23 3.47 8.22
CA LEU A 38 -20.75 2.46 7.29
C LEU A 38 -19.22 2.42 7.28
N GLN A 39 -18.67 1.22 7.44
CA GLN A 39 -17.22 1.00 7.46
C GLN A 39 -16.53 1.45 6.16
N SER A 40 -17.14 1.24 5.00
CA SER A 40 -16.59 1.66 3.71
C SER A 40 -16.48 3.19 3.57
N GLU A 41 -17.44 3.93 4.15
CA GLU A 41 -17.42 5.39 4.17
C GLU A 41 -16.36 5.89 5.17
N LEU A 42 -16.20 5.23 6.32
CA LEU A 42 -15.12 5.52 7.28
C LEU A 42 -13.73 5.27 6.66
N GLU A 43 -13.56 4.21 5.87
CA GLU A 43 -12.30 3.89 5.18
C GLU A 43 -11.97 4.85 4.06
N THR A 44 -12.97 5.29 3.28
CA THR A 44 -12.76 6.17 2.12
C THR A 44 -12.72 7.65 2.52
N LYS A 45 -13.57 8.09 3.45
CA LYS A 45 -13.77 9.50 3.83
C LYS A 45 -13.26 9.86 5.23
N GLY A 46 -13.14 8.90 6.15
CA GLY A 46 -12.73 9.15 7.53
C GLY A 46 -13.85 9.72 8.39
N MET A 47 -13.54 9.96 9.67
CA MET A 47 -14.36 10.76 10.59
C MET A 47 -14.04 12.24 10.39
N LEU A 48 -15.04 13.11 10.52
CA LEU A 48 -14.90 14.55 10.30
C LEU A 48 -15.44 15.32 11.50
N ALA A 49 -14.66 16.28 11.99
CA ALA A 49 -15.06 17.25 13.00
C ALA A 49 -14.75 18.66 12.49
N CYS A 50 -15.71 19.57 12.56
CA CYS A 50 -15.52 20.96 12.16
C CYS A 50 -16.19 21.95 13.11
N ILE A 51 -15.65 23.17 13.13
CA ILE A 51 -16.12 24.32 13.91
C ILE A 51 -16.08 25.56 13.03
N ALA A 52 -17.03 26.47 13.23
CA ALA A 52 -17.11 27.76 12.57
C ALA A 52 -17.65 28.81 13.55
N ASP A 53 -17.09 30.01 13.45
CA ASP A 53 -17.52 31.19 14.21
C ASP A 53 -17.95 32.28 13.22
N GLY A 54 -19.17 32.78 13.40
CA GLY A 54 -19.77 33.81 12.56
C GLY A 54 -19.30 35.20 12.94
N VAL A 55 -18.89 36.01 11.96
CA VAL A 55 -18.35 37.35 12.26
C VAL A 55 -19.44 38.26 12.85
N SER A 56 -19.17 38.75 14.07
CA SER A 56 -20.06 39.54 14.95
C SER A 56 -20.62 40.83 14.36
N CYS A 57 -19.97 41.39 13.33
CA CYS A 57 -20.40 42.62 12.67
C CYS A 57 -21.54 42.42 11.66
N SER A 58 -22.06 41.19 11.51
CA SER A 58 -23.14 40.85 10.59
C SER A 58 -24.34 40.26 11.34
N GLU A 59 -25.56 40.70 11.00
CA GLU A 59 -26.82 40.08 11.48
C GLU A 59 -27.01 38.63 10.97
N HIS A 60 -26.08 38.15 10.14
CA HIS A 60 -26.13 36.84 9.48
C HIS A 60 -24.98 35.91 9.90
N GLY A 61 -24.22 36.26 10.95
CA GLY A 61 -23.07 35.47 11.43
C GLY A 61 -23.46 34.02 11.73
N GLN A 62 -24.54 33.81 12.48
CA GLN A 62 -25.08 32.47 12.76
C GLN A 62 -25.45 31.70 11.49
N LYS A 63 -26.07 32.37 10.52
CA LYS A 63 -26.44 31.74 9.24
C LYS A 63 -25.20 31.31 8.47
N ALA A 64 -24.14 32.11 8.47
CA ALA A 64 -22.89 31.82 7.79
C ALA A 64 -22.18 30.61 8.42
N SER A 65 -21.98 30.60 9.73
CA SER A 65 -21.30 29.50 10.45
C SER A 65 -22.09 28.19 10.33
N HIS A 66 -23.39 28.22 10.59
CA HIS A 66 -24.25 27.03 10.55
C HIS A 66 -24.36 26.44 9.14
N THR A 67 -24.50 27.29 8.12
CA THR A 67 -24.51 26.82 6.72
C THR A 67 -23.15 26.22 6.35
N SER A 68 -22.05 26.82 6.78
CA SER A 68 -20.70 26.35 6.45
C SER A 68 -20.42 24.96 7.01
N VAL A 69 -20.71 24.71 8.29
CA VAL A 69 -20.46 23.39 8.90
C VAL A 69 -21.39 22.32 8.33
N MET A 70 -22.69 22.60 8.19
CA MET A 70 -23.66 21.61 7.72
C MET A 70 -23.44 21.24 6.26
N GLN A 71 -23.26 22.23 5.40
CA GLN A 71 -23.08 22.01 3.97
C GLN A 71 -21.70 21.42 3.67
N PHE A 72 -20.65 21.80 4.40
CA PHE A 72 -19.34 21.17 4.27
C PHE A 72 -19.40 19.68 4.56
N VAL A 73 -20.04 19.28 5.66
CA VAL A 73 -20.20 17.86 6.02
C VAL A 73 -20.99 17.15 4.91
N ALA A 74 -22.15 17.66 4.52
CA ALA A 74 -22.99 17.03 3.51
C ALA A 74 -22.26 16.83 2.17
N ASP A 75 -21.64 17.90 1.65
CA ASP A 75 -20.98 17.86 0.35
C ASP A 75 -19.67 17.06 0.38
N TYR A 76 -18.93 17.07 1.50
CA TYR A 76 -17.70 16.30 1.65
C TYR A 76 -17.97 14.80 1.50
N TYR A 77 -18.98 14.27 2.19
CA TYR A 77 -19.36 12.85 2.08
C TYR A 77 -20.01 12.52 0.73
N ALA A 78 -20.64 13.50 0.06
CA ALA A 78 -21.17 13.33 -1.30
C ALA A 78 -20.10 13.36 -2.42
N THR A 79 -18.84 13.73 -2.11
CA THR A 79 -17.77 13.71 -3.13
C THR A 79 -17.43 12.30 -3.60
N PRO A 80 -16.95 12.11 -4.85
CA PRO A 80 -16.54 10.79 -5.35
C PRO A 80 -15.55 10.08 -4.42
N GLU A 81 -15.70 8.77 -4.22
CA GLU A 81 -14.82 7.97 -3.34
C GLU A 81 -13.35 7.97 -3.80
N SER A 82 -13.12 8.12 -5.11
CA SER A 82 -11.78 8.22 -5.71
C SER A 82 -11.05 9.52 -5.40
N TRP A 83 -11.71 10.53 -4.83
CA TRP A 83 -11.06 11.79 -4.47
C TRP A 83 -10.33 11.67 -3.13
N SER A 84 -9.11 12.22 -3.08
CA SER A 84 -8.38 12.35 -1.82
C SER A 84 -9.08 13.30 -0.86
N VAL A 85 -8.88 13.10 0.46
CA VAL A 85 -9.43 13.96 1.52
C VAL A 85 -9.15 15.45 1.23
N ARG A 86 -7.91 15.76 0.84
CA ARG A 86 -7.50 17.12 0.46
C ARG A 86 -8.31 17.67 -0.70
N ARG A 87 -8.46 16.91 -1.79
CA ARG A 87 -9.19 17.35 -2.98
C ARG A 87 -10.67 17.58 -2.66
N SER A 88 -11.29 16.64 -1.95
CA SER A 88 -12.69 16.75 -1.53
C SER A 88 -12.92 17.99 -0.68
N ALA A 89 -12.18 18.16 0.40
CA ALA A 89 -12.37 19.29 1.31
C ALA A 89 -12.09 20.66 0.64
N ILE A 90 -11.00 20.80 -0.13
CA ILE A 90 -10.69 22.07 -0.80
C ILE A 90 -11.76 22.41 -1.85
N GLN A 91 -12.22 21.43 -2.62
CA GLN A 91 -13.26 21.68 -3.64
C GLN A 91 -14.57 22.12 -2.97
N VAL A 92 -14.99 21.45 -1.90
CA VAL A 92 -16.20 21.82 -1.15
C VAL A 92 -16.06 23.22 -0.54
N LEU A 93 -14.95 23.52 0.14
CA LEU A 93 -14.70 24.84 0.74
C LEU A 93 -14.67 25.96 -0.31
N THR A 94 -14.11 25.69 -1.49
CA THR A 94 -14.08 26.67 -2.60
C THR A 94 -15.49 26.96 -3.12
N SER A 95 -16.32 25.93 -3.29
CA SER A 95 -17.72 26.08 -3.68
C SER A 95 -18.53 26.83 -2.62
N LEU A 96 -18.35 26.48 -1.34
CA LEU A 96 -18.99 27.15 -0.21
C LEU A 96 -18.61 28.62 -0.11
N ASN A 97 -17.32 28.94 -0.23
CA ASN A 97 -16.85 30.31 -0.21
C ASN A 97 -17.46 31.15 -1.34
N THR A 98 -17.51 30.60 -2.55
CA THR A 98 -18.11 31.27 -3.71
C THR A 98 -19.57 31.60 -3.43
N TRP A 99 -20.33 30.64 -2.90
CA TRP A 99 -21.74 30.86 -2.54
C TRP A 99 -21.90 31.92 -1.44
N LEU A 100 -21.13 31.85 -0.35
CA LEU A 100 -21.19 32.83 0.75
C LEU A 100 -20.82 34.24 0.27
N TYR A 101 -19.79 34.35 -0.57
CA TYR A 101 -19.35 35.61 -1.15
C TYR A 101 -20.43 36.23 -2.07
N GLU A 102 -21.04 35.42 -2.94
CA GLU A 102 -22.13 35.89 -3.81
C GLU A 102 -23.38 36.31 -3.03
N GLN A 103 -23.72 35.61 -1.95
CA GLN A 103 -24.82 36.01 -1.06
C GLN A 103 -24.50 37.32 -0.35
N SER A 104 -23.25 37.51 0.07
CA SER A 104 -22.78 38.75 0.70
C SER A 104 -22.91 39.96 -0.23
N LEU A 105 -22.65 39.79 -1.54
CA LEU A 105 -22.80 40.86 -2.54
C LEU A 105 -24.26 41.28 -2.79
N LYS A 106 -25.23 40.40 -2.52
CA LYS A 106 -26.67 40.68 -2.71
C LYS A 106 -27.29 41.46 -1.54
N GLN A 107 -26.56 41.63 -0.44
CA GLN A 107 -27.05 42.32 0.74
C GLN A 107 -26.99 43.85 0.56
N PRO A 108 -28.03 44.59 0.99
CA PRO A 108 -28.10 46.04 0.79
C PRO A 108 -27.06 46.83 1.60
N LEU A 109 -26.53 46.26 2.69
CA LEU A 109 -25.49 46.86 3.53
C LEU A 109 -24.18 46.08 3.39
N LYS A 110 -23.09 46.77 3.03
CA LYS A 110 -21.75 46.16 2.83
C LYS A 110 -21.17 45.47 4.07
N HIS A 111 -21.69 45.76 5.27
CA HIS A 111 -21.22 45.16 6.52
C HIS A 111 -22.00 43.89 6.94
N ASN A 112 -23.09 43.54 6.23
CA ASN A 112 -23.94 42.37 6.52
C ASN A 112 -23.60 41.14 5.65
N GLY A 113 -22.31 40.95 5.33
CA GLY A 113 -21.85 39.78 4.59
C GLY A 113 -21.97 38.49 5.40
N LEU A 114 -22.19 37.36 4.72
CA LEU A 114 -22.12 36.03 5.32
C LEU A 114 -20.65 35.63 5.41
N VAL A 115 -19.99 36.05 6.49
CA VAL A 115 -18.56 35.78 6.73
C VAL A 115 -18.41 34.94 8.00
N THR A 116 -17.59 33.89 7.92
CA THR A 116 -17.35 32.99 9.05
C THR A 116 -15.95 32.39 9.00
N THR A 117 -15.40 32.09 10.16
CA THR A 117 -14.20 31.27 10.29
C THR A 117 -14.56 29.81 10.06
N PHE A 118 -13.57 28.99 9.71
CA PHE A 118 -13.79 27.56 9.51
C PHE A 118 -12.54 26.76 9.84
N SER A 119 -12.68 25.78 10.72
CA SER A 119 -11.61 24.84 11.05
C SER A 119 -12.16 23.43 11.07
N ALA A 120 -11.47 22.49 10.42
CA ALA A 120 -11.87 21.10 10.36
C ALA A 120 -10.69 20.16 10.55
N VAL A 121 -10.97 19.02 11.19
CA VAL A 121 -10.10 17.86 11.28
C VAL A 121 -10.85 16.68 10.65
N VAL A 122 -10.24 16.08 9.63
CA VAL A 122 -10.68 14.79 9.09
C VAL A 122 -9.67 13.74 9.53
N VAL A 123 -10.11 12.71 10.24
CA VAL A 123 -9.27 11.59 10.65
C VAL A 123 -9.61 10.40 9.76
N LYS A 124 -8.66 10.02 8.92
CA LYS A 124 -8.79 8.86 8.04
C LYS A 124 -7.56 7.98 8.24
N SER A 125 -7.78 6.68 8.45
CA SER A 125 -6.70 5.75 8.78
C SER A 125 -5.93 6.25 10.02
N ASN A 126 -4.62 6.46 9.90
CA ASN A 126 -3.76 7.00 10.93
C ASN A 126 -3.27 8.42 10.61
N THR A 127 -4.01 9.15 9.77
CA THR A 127 -3.69 10.53 9.39
C THR A 127 -4.84 11.46 9.73
N ALA A 128 -4.54 12.55 10.45
CA ALA A 128 -5.41 13.70 10.58
C ALA A 128 -5.09 14.74 9.49
N TYR A 129 -6.10 15.16 8.74
CA TYR A 129 -6.06 16.20 7.73
C TYR A 129 -6.73 17.45 8.29
N LEU A 130 -5.98 18.54 8.39
CA LEU A 130 -6.47 19.78 8.98
C LEU A 130 -6.70 20.81 7.88
N PHE A 131 -7.85 21.48 7.95
CA PHE A 131 -8.24 22.58 7.06
C PHE A 131 -8.62 23.78 7.91
N HIS A 132 -8.05 24.94 7.62
CA HIS A 132 -8.24 26.11 8.47
C HIS A 132 -8.30 27.42 7.68
N VAL A 133 -9.27 28.25 8.05
CA VAL A 133 -9.46 29.62 7.57
C VAL A 133 -10.07 30.47 8.69
N GLY A 134 -9.30 31.33 9.33
CA GLY A 134 -9.81 32.30 10.31
C GLY A 134 -8.92 32.30 11.55
N ASP A 135 -9.52 32.42 12.73
CA ASP A 135 -8.84 32.43 14.03
C ASP A 135 -9.37 31.35 14.99
N SER A 136 -10.35 30.53 14.59
CA SER A 136 -10.65 29.28 15.29
C SER A 136 -9.42 28.38 15.38
N ARG A 137 -9.13 27.81 16.56
CA ARG A 137 -7.89 27.06 16.78
C ARG A 137 -8.10 25.55 16.87
N ILE A 138 -7.15 24.79 16.34
CA ILE A 138 -7.06 23.33 16.52
C ILE A 138 -5.78 23.01 17.28
N TYR A 139 -5.92 22.32 18.42
CA TYR A 139 -4.82 21.83 19.24
C TYR A 139 -4.76 20.29 19.21
N LEU A 140 -3.57 19.74 19.38
CA LEU A 140 -3.33 18.32 19.64
C LEU A 140 -2.72 18.16 21.02
N LEU A 141 -3.37 17.37 21.87
CA LEU A 141 -2.82 16.89 23.14
C LEU A 141 -2.29 15.46 22.95
N ARG A 142 -0.97 15.30 23.05
CA ARG A 142 -0.30 13.98 23.01
C ARG A 142 0.62 13.84 24.22
N GLN A 143 0.46 12.76 24.98
CA GLN A 143 1.30 12.47 26.17
C GLN A 143 1.40 13.67 27.14
N GLY A 144 0.29 14.40 27.31
CA GLY A 144 0.19 15.58 28.18
C GLY A 144 0.85 16.86 27.67
N LYS A 145 1.35 16.87 26.43
CA LYS A 145 1.84 18.08 25.75
C LYS A 145 0.78 18.59 24.79
N LEU A 146 0.32 19.82 25.01
CA LEU A 146 -0.60 20.52 24.11
C LEU A 146 0.22 21.24 23.03
N ARG A 147 -0.14 21.04 21.76
CA ARG A 147 0.49 21.69 20.61
C ARG A 147 -0.58 22.34 19.75
N LEU A 148 -0.50 23.66 19.57
CA LEU A 148 -1.31 24.38 18.60
C LEU A 148 -0.91 23.96 17.18
N LEU A 149 -1.88 23.59 16.36
CA LEU A 149 -1.66 23.16 14.97
C LEU A 149 -1.99 24.27 13.97
N THR A 150 -3.01 25.09 14.23
CA THR A 150 -3.41 26.18 13.33
C THR A 150 -2.62 27.46 13.56
N ARG A 151 -2.69 28.38 12.60
CA ARG A 151 -2.15 29.74 12.72
C ARG A 151 -3.26 30.72 12.42
N ASP A 152 -3.55 31.60 13.37
CA ASP A 152 -4.63 32.55 13.22
C ASP A 152 -4.38 33.53 12.06
N HIS A 153 -5.41 33.72 11.26
CA HIS A 153 -5.47 34.68 10.16
C HIS A 153 -6.03 36.03 10.62
N GLN A 154 -5.47 36.60 11.69
CA GLN A 154 -5.88 37.89 12.23
C GLN A 154 -4.75 38.92 12.19
N ARG A 155 -5.10 40.21 12.16
CA ARG A 155 -4.17 41.32 12.37
C ARG A 155 -4.62 42.18 13.55
N THR A 156 -3.69 42.45 14.44
CA THR A 156 -3.87 43.38 15.56
C THR A 156 -3.12 44.67 15.25
N ASN A 157 -3.84 45.79 15.17
CA ASN A 157 -3.23 47.11 15.18
C ASN A 157 -3.16 47.59 16.63
N ILE A 158 -2.06 48.24 17.02
CA ILE A 158 -1.85 48.74 18.40
C ILE A 158 -3.06 49.57 18.83
N GLY A 159 -3.81 49.08 19.82
CA GLY A 159 -4.98 49.74 20.42
C GLY A 159 -6.33 49.52 19.72
N LYS A 160 -6.46 48.61 18.74
CA LYS A 160 -7.73 48.24 18.11
C LYS A 160 -8.01 46.73 18.18
N ALA A 161 -9.30 46.37 18.12
CA ALA A 161 -9.75 44.98 18.03
C ALA A 161 -9.11 44.25 16.85
N ALA A 162 -8.84 42.96 17.04
CA ALA A 162 -8.33 42.08 15.99
C ALA A 162 -9.31 42.04 14.82
N TYR A 163 -8.79 42.06 13.60
CA TYR A 163 -9.60 41.87 12.39
C TYR A 163 -9.10 40.69 11.58
N LEU A 164 -10.06 39.92 11.06
CA LEU A 164 -9.78 38.79 10.20
C LEU A 164 -9.14 39.24 8.88
N THR A 165 -8.10 38.52 8.47
CA THR A 165 -7.40 38.67 7.18
C THR A 165 -7.74 37.56 6.21
N ARG A 166 -8.38 36.48 6.67
CA ARG A 166 -8.96 35.41 5.85
C ARG A 166 -10.16 34.81 6.57
N ALA A 167 -11.26 34.62 5.86
CA ALA A 167 -12.46 33.96 6.34
C ALA A 167 -13.28 33.44 5.13
N LEU A 168 -14.16 32.46 5.36
CA LEU A 168 -15.10 32.02 4.33
C LEU A 168 -16.09 33.15 4.02
N GLY A 169 -16.35 33.37 2.74
CA GLY A 169 -17.27 34.41 2.26
C GLY A 169 -16.69 35.83 2.24
N MET A 170 -15.44 36.02 2.70
CA MET A 170 -14.80 37.33 2.77
C MET A 170 -14.30 37.81 1.42
N ASP A 171 -13.73 36.92 0.62
CA ASP A 171 -13.12 37.20 -0.69
C ASP A 171 -13.60 36.19 -1.75
N SER A 172 -13.52 36.60 -3.02
CA SER A 172 -13.86 35.72 -4.16
C SER A 172 -12.93 34.52 -4.32
N LYS A 173 -11.71 34.59 -3.77
CA LYS A 173 -10.72 33.50 -3.78
C LYS A 173 -10.43 33.07 -2.35
N LEU A 174 -10.55 31.78 -2.10
CA LEU A 174 -10.25 31.18 -0.81
C LEU A 174 -8.85 30.57 -0.81
N GLU A 175 -8.03 30.94 0.15
CA GLU A 175 -6.81 30.24 0.51
C GLU A 175 -7.06 29.44 1.79
N VAL A 176 -7.04 28.11 1.68
CA VAL A 176 -7.22 27.19 2.82
C VAL A 176 -5.86 26.73 3.30
N ASP A 177 -5.55 26.97 4.57
CA ASP A 177 -4.38 26.39 5.20
C ASP A 177 -4.63 24.88 5.38
N PHE A 178 -3.69 24.07 4.86
CA PHE A 178 -3.78 22.61 4.85
C PHE A 178 -2.51 21.99 5.42
N GLN A 179 -2.67 21.03 6.32
CA GLN A 179 -1.58 20.22 6.84
C GLN A 179 -2.07 18.81 7.21
N THR A 180 -1.11 17.89 7.37
CA THR A 180 -1.37 16.53 7.85
C THR A 180 -0.54 16.23 9.09
N VAL A 181 -1.12 15.45 10.01
CA VAL A 181 -0.45 14.97 11.22
C VAL A 181 -0.74 13.49 11.38
N ALA A 182 0.29 12.68 11.65
CA ALA A 182 0.11 11.28 12.00
C ALA A 182 -0.58 11.17 13.36
N VAL A 183 -1.63 10.36 13.47
CA VAL A 183 -2.38 10.14 14.71
C VAL A 183 -1.97 8.85 15.40
N GLU A 184 -1.98 8.87 16.73
CA GLU A 184 -1.70 7.75 17.61
C GLU A 184 -2.92 7.48 18.49
N THR A 185 -3.07 6.23 18.94
CA THR A 185 -4.07 5.89 19.97
C THR A 185 -3.83 6.72 21.23
N GLY A 186 -4.89 7.39 21.71
CA GLY A 186 -4.86 8.30 22.85
C GLY A 186 -4.61 9.77 22.49
N ASP A 187 -4.43 10.09 21.21
CA ASP A 187 -4.42 11.49 20.76
C ASP A 187 -5.77 12.16 21.00
N LEU A 188 -5.73 13.44 21.39
CA LEU A 188 -6.93 14.23 21.62
C LEU A 188 -6.83 15.58 20.91
N PHE A 189 -7.76 15.83 20.00
CA PHE A 189 -7.91 17.11 19.32
C PHE A 189 -8.87 18.00 20.10
N LEU A 190 -8.49 19.26 20.29
CA LEU A 190 -9.36 20.34 20.78
C LEU A 190 -9.57 21.34 19.64
N LEU A 191 -10.82 21.60 19.29
CA LEU A 191 -11.24 22.68 18.42
C LEU A 191 -11.94 23.74 19.28
N SER A 192 -11.56 25.01 19.15
CA SER A 192 -12.10 26.09 19.99
C SER A 192 -12.20 27.42 19.27
N THR A 193 -13.24 28.21 19.59
CA THR A 193 -13.39 29.62 19.18
C THR A 193 -12.67 30.57 20.14
N ASP A 194 -12.46 31.82 19.70
CA ASP A 194 -11.71 32.87 20.41
C ASP A 194 -12.30 33.17 21.79
N GLY A 195 -13.64 33.13 21.90
CA GLY A 195 -14.35 33.25 23.15
C GLY A 195 -13.93 32.23 24.22
N VAL A 196 -13.31 31.11 23.84
CA VAL A 196 -12.69 30.15 24.77
C VAL A 196 -11.19 30.36 24.87
N HIS A 197 -10.46 30.31 23.75
CA HIS A 197 -9.01 30.19 23.78
C HIS A 197 -8.25 31.49 24.07
N ASP A 198 -8.89 32.65 23.98
CA ASP A 198 -8.27 33.92 24.40
C ASP A 198 -8.46 34.20 25.90
N PHE A 199 -9.38 33.49 26.57
CA PHE A 199 -9.70 33.66 27.98
C PHE A 199 -9.18 32.53 28.88
N ILE A 200 -8.60 31.47 28.31
CA ILE A 200 -8.08 30.32 29.05
C ILE A 200 -6.60 30.10 28.73
N THR A 201 -5.78 29.93 29.76
CA THR A 201 -4.35 29.60 29.58
C THR A 201 -4.15 28.15 29.16
N GLU A 202 -3.05 27.84 28.45
CA GLU A 202 -2.71 26.47 28.06
C GLU A 202 -2.68 25.49 29.25
N LYS A 203 -2.24 25.93 30.42
CA LYS A 203 -2.22 25.10 31.64
C LYS A 203 -3.63 24.73 32.11
N GLN A 204 -4.56 25.68 32.04
CA GLN A 204 -5.96 25.44 32.38
C GLN A 204 -6.62 24.51 31.36
N LEU A 205 -6.37 24.71 30.05
CA LEU A 205 -6.83 23.81 29.00
C LEU A 205 -6.42 22.37 29.29
N VAL A 206 -5.12 22.14 29.50
CA VAL A 206 -4.59 20.78 29.77
C VAL A 206 -5.22 20.17 31.02
N ASN A 207 -5.37 20.94 32.11
CA ASN A 207 -5.93 20.44 33.36
C ASN A 207 -7.39 19.96 33.22
N VAL A 208 -8.23 20.74 32.52
CA VAL A 208 -9.63 20.36 32.29
C VAL A 208 -9.72 19.16 31.34
N ILE A 209 -8.92 19.17 30.27
CA ILE A 209 -8.96 18.14 29.23
C ILE A 209 -8.45 16.79 29.75
N GLN A 210 -7.46 16.78 30.65
CA GLN A 210 -6.90 15.55 31.22
C GLN A 210 -7.75 14.92 32.33
N ASN A 211 -8.87 15.53 32.73
CA ASN A 211 -9.74 14.95 33.75
C ASN A 211 -10.55 13.77 33.20
N HIS A 212 -9.93 12.58 33.16
CA HIS A 212 -10.50 11.35 32.62
C HIS A 212 -11.75 10.82 33.36
N LEU A 213 -12.11 11.41 34.51
CA LEU A 213 -13.30 11.03 35.27
C LEU A 213 -14.61 11.54 34.66
N GLN A 214 -14.52 12.45 33.69
CA GLN A 214 -15.67 13.09 33.05
C GLN A 214 -15.72 12.81 31.54
N GLY A 215 -16.93 12.70 31.01
CA GLY A 215 -17.17 12.58 29.56
C GLY A 215 -16.64 13.79 28.78
N PHE A 216 -16.41 13.62 27.48
CA PHE A 216 -15.88 14.70 26.63
C PHE A 216 -16.81 15.92 26.59
N GLU A 217 -18.13 15.73 26.58
CA GLU A 217 -19.10 16.83 26.60
C GLU A 217 -19.03 17.64 27.91
N THR A 218 -18.93 16.96 29.06
CA THR A 218 -18.74 17.63 30.36
C THR A 218 -17.42 18.38 30.44
N ARG A 219 -16.35 17.84 29.87
CA ARG A 219 -15.05 18.54 29.77
C ARG A 219 -15.14 19.77 28.87
N SER A 220 -15.83 19.67 27.73
CA SER A 220 -16.09 20.82 26.85
C SER A 220 -16.96 21.89 27.54
N GLN A 221 -17.97 21.49 28.32
CA GLN A 221 -18.77 22.41 29.14
C GLN A 221 -17.91 23.13 30.19
N ALA A 222 -17.04 22.40 30.90
CA ALA A 222 -16.13 22.99 31.88
C ALA A 222 -15.16 24.01 31.25
N LEU A 223 -14.75 23.79 29.99
CA LEU A 223 -13.97 24.77 29.24
C LEU A 223 -14.80 26.03 28.91
N THR A 224 -16.03 25.89 28.44
CA THR A 224 -16.88 27.05 28.14
C THR A 224 -17.24 27.84 29.40
N ASP A 225 -17.53 27.17 30.52
CA ASP A 225 -17.85 27.81 31.80
C ASP A 225 -16.65 28.58 32.35
N LEU A 226 -15.45 27.97 32.29
CA LEU A 226 -14.21 28.62 32.72
C LEU A 226 -13.88 29.86 31.87
N ALA A 227 -14.17 29.84 30.57
CA ALA A 227 -13.99 31.01 29.72
C ALA A 227 -14.92 32.17 30.12
N ILE A 228 -16.19 31.87 30.41
CA ILE A 228 -17.18 32.85 30.87
C ILE A 228 -16.76 33.42 32.24
N GLU A 229 -16.31 32.56 33.16
CA GLU A 229 -15.81 32.97 34.48
C GLU A 229 -14.57 33.88 34.38
N ASN A 230 -13.68 33.62 33.41
CA ASN A 230 -12.52 34.46 33.12
C ASN A 230 -12.87 35.76 32.35
N GLY A 231 -14.17 36.01 32.11
CA GLY A 231 -14.67 37.28 31.58
C GLY A 231 -14.94 37.30 30.09
N SER A 232 -15.05 36.15 29.43
CA SER A 232 -15.45 36.09 28.02
C SER A 232 -16.80 36.77 27.79
N GLN A 233 -16.85 37.63 26.77
CA GLN A 233 -18.06 38.36 26.35
C GLN A 233 -18.52 37.96 24.94
N ASP A 234 -17.98 36.87 24.40
CA ASP A 234 -18.30 36.37 23.08
C ASP A 234 -19.03 35.01 23.16
N ASN A 235 -19.40 34.47 22.00
CA ASN A 235 -19.83 33.09 21.89
C ASN A 235 -18.68 32.15 22.28
N VAL A 236 -19.01 31.07 22.98
CA VAL A 236 -18.00 30.14 23.50
C VAL A 236 -18.29 28.76 22.97
N THR A 237 -17.33 28.22 22.20
CA THR A 237 -17.44 26.88 21.63
C THR A 237 -16.17 26.08 21.84
N SER A 238 -16.34 24.86 22.35
CA SER A 238 -15.28 23.89 22.56
C SER A 238 -15.73 22.52 22.07
N LEU A 239 -14.89 21.86 21.29
CA LEU A 239 -15.12 20.51 20.78
C LEU A 239 -13.88 19.65 21.01
N LEU A 240 -14.08 18.50 21.68
CA LEU A 240 -13.05 17.50 21.95
C LEU A 240 -13.29 16.25 21.11
N VAL A 241 -12.21 15.74 20.50
CA VAL A 241 -12.23 14.55 19.64
C VAL A 241 -11.03 13.66 19.96
N SER A 242 -11.29 12.52 20.59
CA SER A 242 -10.33 11.49 21.01
C SER A 242 -10.19 10.41 19.95
N ILE A 243 -8.94 9.99 19.73
CA ILE A 243 -8.59 8.83 18.92
C ILE A 243 -8.43 7.63 19.84
N ASP A 244 -9.48 6.82 19.95
CA ASP A 244 -9.49 5.68 20.87
C ASP A 244 -8.73 4.49 20.30
N HIS A 245 -8.73 4.34 18.97
CA HIS A 245 -7.95 3.31 18.27
C HIS A 245 -7.68 3.74 16.82
N VAL A 246 -6.44 3.57 16.36
CA VAL A 246 -6.07 3.75 14.94
C VAL A 246 -5.95 2.40 14.22
N PRO A 247 -6.40 2.29 12.96
CA PRO A 247 -6.20 1.07 12.17
C PRO A 247 -4.72 0.90 11.80
N ASN A 248 -4.37 -0.28 11.27
CA ASN A 248 -3.04 -0.50 10.69
C ASN A 248 -2.79 0.47 9.52
N LEU A 249 -1.56 0.99 9.41
CA LEU A 249 -1.11 1.85 8.31
C LEU A 249 -1.56 1.32 6.94
N THR A 250 -2.18 2.16 6.12
CA THR A 250 -2.37 1.82 4.70
C THR A 250 -1.01 1.71 4.01
N LEU A 251 -0.93 0.95 2.91
CA LEU A 251 0.31 0.78 2.18
C LEU A 251 0.92 2.12 1.74
N HIS A 252 0.09 3.06 1.27
CA HIS A 252 0.55 4.39 0.85
C HIS A 252 1.11 5.22 2.02
N GLU A 253 0.47 5.18 3.19
CA GLU A 253 0.98 5.87 4.39
C GLU A 253 2.29 5.26 4.87
N PHE A 254 2.39 3.92 4.85
CA PHE A 254 3.65 3.22 5.16
C PHE A 254 4.76 3.58 4.18
N GLN A 255 4.44 3.69 2.88
CA GLN A 255 5.38 4.12 1.84
C GLN A 255 5.87 5.55 2.09
N GLN A 256 4.97 6.50 2.40
CA GLN A 256 5.35 7.88 2.71
C GLN A 256 6.22 7.98 3.97
N GLN A 257 5.89 7.22 5.02
CA GLN A 257 6.71 7.19 6.23
C GLN A 257 8.11 6.59 5.95
N SER A 258 8.17 5.53 5.14
CA SER A 258 9.43 4.86 4.78
C SER A 258 10.38 5.78 4.00
N LEU A 259 9.86 6.70 3.19
CA LEU A 259 10.66 7.69 2.46
C LEU A 259 11.37 8.70 3.38
N ASN A 260 10.92 8.87 4.62
CA ASN A 260 11.52 9.78 5.61
C ASN A 260 12.52 9.08 6.55
N GLN A 261 12.74 7.77 6.40
CA GLN A 261 13.65 6.99 7.24
C GLN A 261 15.04 6.87 6.62
N VAL A 262 16.06 6.69 7.47
CA VAL A 262 17.45 6.54 7.07
C VAL A 262 17.76 5.08 6.76
N VAL A 263 18.35 4.80 5.61
CA VAL A 263 18.86 3.45 5.32
C VAL A 263 20.08 3.17 6.21
N PRO A 264 20.07 2.09 7.01
CA PRO A 264 21.18 1.81 7.90
C PRO A 264 22.45 1.45 7.10
N PRO A 265 23.64 1.80 7.62
CA PRO A 265 24.89 1.36 7.02
C PRO A 265 25.05 -0.17 7.08
N PRO A 266 25.92 -0.77 6.26
CA PRO A 266 26.23 -2.20 6.36
C PRO A 266 26.66 -2.58 7.78
N LEU A 267 25.94 -3.52 8.39
CA LEU A 267 26.17 -3.97 9.76
C LEU A 267 27.10 -5.19 9.79
N LYS A 268 27.86 -5.31 10.87
CA LYS A 268 28.70 -6.47 11.18
C LYS A 268 28.16 -7.20 12.41
N VAL A 269 28.64 -8.43 12.62
CA VAL A 269 28.35 -9.19 13.85
C VAL A 269 28.69 -8.33 15.08
N ASN A 270 27.82 -8.37 16.08
CA ASN A 270 27.82 -7.55 17.31
C ASN A 270 27.47 -6.06 17.13
N ASN A 271 27.19 -5.58 15.91
CA ASN A 271 26.57 -4.25 15.77
C ASN A 271 25.13 -4.27 16.27
N ARG A 272 24.67 -3.10 16.70
CA ARG A 272 23.32 -2.89 17.25
C ARG A 272 22.54 -1.94 16.35
N ILE A 273 21.25 -2.23 16.19
CA ILE A 273 20.27 -1.38 15.53
C ILE A 273 18.97 -1.44 16.36
N ASP A 274 18.54 -0.29 16.87
CA ASP A 274 17.49 -0.21 17.90
C ASP A 274 17.75 -1.17 19.07
N SER A 275 16.81 -2.09 19.35
CA SER A 275 16.89 -3.11 20.40
C SER A 275 17.38 -4.48 19.90
N TYR A 276 18.01 -4.52 18.72
CA TYR A 276 18.48 -5.74 18.07
C TYR A 276 20.01 -5.76 17.92
N THR A 277 20.63 -6.90 18.25
CA THR A 277 22.06 -7.15 18.01
C THR A 277 22.23 -8.14 16.87
N VAL A 278 23.11 -7.84 15.92
CA VAL A 278 23.45 -8.73 14.80
C VAL A 278 24.24 -9.94 15.29
N THR A 279 23.71 -11.14 15.08
CA THR A 279 24.38 -12.41 15.40
C THR A 279 25.10 -12.99 14.19
N LYS A 280 24.56 -12.81 12.99
CA LYS A 280 25.13 -13.34 11.74
C LYS A 280 24.80 -12.45 10.54
N VAL A 281 25.75 -12.32 9.61
CA VAL A 281 25.49 -11.72 8.29
C VAL A 281 25.10 -12.86 7.34
N LEU A 282 23.86 -12.85 6.84
CA LEU A 282 23.35 -13.89 5.95
C LEU A 282 23.59 -13.54 4.48
N HIS A 283 23.41 -12.28 4.12
CA HIS A 283 23.64 -11.79 2.77
C HIS A 283 24.07 -10.34 2.79
N ALA A 284 25.06 -10.00 1.96
CA ALA A 284 25.44 -8.62 1.71
C ALA A 284 25.55 -8.39 0.20
N GLY A 285 24.54 -7.75 -0.39
CA GLY A 285 24.41 -7.57 -1.83
C GLY A 285 24.26 -6.12 -2.26
N THR A 286 24.20 -5.91 -3.58
CA THR A 286 24.04 -4.57 -4.15
C THR A 286 22.66 -3.97 -3.86
N ARG A 287 21.62 -4.80 -3.73
CA ARG A 287 20.23 -4.34 -3.51
C ARG A 287 19.84 -4.28 -2.04
N SER A 288 20.26 -5.25 -1.24
CA SER A 288 19.88 -5.36 0.16
C SER A 288 20.94 -6.09 0.98
N HIS A 289 20.87 -5.89 2.28
CA HIS A 289 21.63 -6.62 3.28
C HIS A 289 20.67 -7.39 4.19
N VAL A 290 21.01 -8.63 4.52
CA VAL A 290 20.20 -9.52 5.35
C VAL A 290 21.05 -10.07 6.49
N TYR A 291 20.51 -9.97 7.70
CA TYR A 291 21.19 -10.31 8.94
C TYR A 291 20.30 -11.22 9.79
N GLU A 292 20.89 -12.15 10.52
CA GLU A 292 20.25 -12.72 11.70
C GLU A 292 20.49 -11.75 12.87
N VAL A 293 19.42 -11.40 13.58
CA VAL A 293 19.48 -10.51 14.73
C VAL A 293 18.76 -11.12 15.92
N ARG A 294 19.16 -10.68 17.11
CA ARG A 294 18.59 -11.11 18.38
C ARG A 294 18.10 -9.91 19.16
N GLN A 295 16.87 -9.97 19.65
CA GLN A 295 16.28 -8.92 20.47
C GLN A 295 16.85 -8.97 21.89
N GLU A 296 17.32 -7.84 22.41
CA GLU A 296 18.07 -7.80 23.68
C GLU A 296 17.24 -8.21 24.91
N GLN A 297 15.93 -7.93 24.91
CA GLN A 297 15.06 -8.16 26.06
C GLN A 297 14.52 -9.59 26.15
N THR A 298 14.25 -10.22 25.00
CA THR A 298 13.53 -11.50 24.90
C THR A 298 14.44 -12.64 24.47
N ASP A 299 15.67 -12.33 24.02
CA ASP A 299 16.60 -13.24 23.35
C ASP A 299 16.02 -13.89 22.07
N GLN A 300 14.89 -13.39 21.57
CA GLN A 300 14.22 -13.91 20.39
C GLN A 300 14.98 -13.56 19.11
N LYS A 301 15.06 -14.51 18.19
CA LYS A 301 15.74 -14.38 16.89
C LYS A 301 14.81 -13.85 15.81
N TYR A 302 15.34 -13.00 14.95
CA TYR A 302 14.67 -12.44 13.77
C TYR A 302 15.63 -12.35 12.60
N ILE A 303 15.09 -12.20 11.40
CA ILE A 303 15.85 -11.82 10.21
C ILE A 303 15.65 -10.33 9.96
N LEU A 304 16.74 -9.56 9.93
CA LEU A 304 16.71 -8.14 9.60
C LEU A 304 17.12 -7.96 8.14
N LYS A 305 16.24 -7.39 7.31
CA LYS A 305 16.52 -7.02 5.92
C LYS A 305 16.54 -5.51 5.79
N ALA A 306 17.61 -4.95 5.26
CA ALA A 306 17.74 -3.51 4.99
C ALA A 306 18.08 -3.27 3.53
N PRO A 307 17.65 -2.15 2.92
CA PRO A 307 18.09 -1.78 1.57
C PRO A 307 19.58 -1.45 1.59
N SER A 308 20.24 -1.59 0.45
CA SER A 308 21.64 -1.17 0.32
C SER A 308 21.75 0.35 0.22
N LEU A 309 22.82 0.92 0.78
CA LEU A 309 23.14 2.35 0.65
C LEU A 309 23.28 2.79 -0.82
N LEU A 310 23.58 1.86 -1.72
CA LEU A 310 23.66 2.14 -3.17
C LEU A 310 22.30 2.46 -3.81
N HIS A 311 21.19 2.18 -3.13
CA HIS A 311 19.82 2.33 -3.64
C HIS A 311 18.97 3.31 -2.80
N VAL A 312 19.58 4.16 -1.97
CA VAL A 312 18.86 5.13 -1.12
C VAL A 312 18.08 6.13 -1.97
N GLU A 313 18.59 6.49 -3.15
CA GLU A 313 17.93 7.40 -4.08
C GLU A 313 16.89 6.69 -4.98
N ASP A 314 16.91 5.35 -5.03
CA ASP A 314 15.95 4.57 -5.80
C ASP A 314 14.64 4.47 -5.02
N LYS A 315 13.73 5.43 -5.26
CA LYS A 315 12.39 5.44 -4.67
C LYS A 315 11.70 4.09 -4.79
N GLN A 316 11.87 3.38 -5.91
CA GLN A 316 11.23 2.08 -6.10
C GLN A 316 11.78 1.02 -5.13
N ALA A 317 13.08 1.02 -4.85
CA ALA A 317 13.67 0.09 -3.88
C ALA A 317 13.13 0.33 -2.45
N LEU A 318 12.88 1.60 -2.09
CA LEU A 318 12.26 1.96 -0.82
C LEU A 318 10.79 1.51 -0.76
N LEU A 319 10.05 1.71 -1.86
CA LEU A 319 8.65 1.25 -1.99
C LEU A 319 8.54 -0.28 -1.96
N ASP A 320 9.51 -1.02 -2.52
CA ASP A 320 9.51 -2.49 -2.51
C ASP A 320 9.63 -3.02 -1.06
N ILE A 321 10.44 -2.39 -0.22
CA ILE A 321 10.51 -2.72 1.21
C ILE A 321 9.18 -2.44 1.92
N SER A 322 8.53 -1.33 1.58
CA SER A 322 7.20 -1.00 2.10
C SER A 322 6.13 -2.02 1.71
N ASN A 323 6.14 -2.46 0.45
CA ASN A 323 5.27 -3.51 -0.04
C ASN A 323 5.51 -4.83 0.71
N GLU A 324 6.78 -5.21 0.89
CA GLU A 324 7.13 -6.45 1.59
C GLU A 324 6.68 -6.44 3.05
N TYR A 325 6.86 -5.32 3.76
CA TYR A 325 6.32 -5.14 5.11
C TYR A 325 4.81 -5.35 5.14
N TRP A 326 4.09 -4.68 4.24
CA TRP A 326 2.63 -4.69 4.23
C TRP A 326 2.08 -6.09 3.94
N VAL A 327 2.60 -6.77 2.90
CA VAL A 327 2.15 -8.13 2.59
C VAL A 327 2.47 -9.09 3.74
N GLY A 328 3.67 -9.04 4.30
CA GLY A 328 4.08 -9.94 5.38
C GLY A 328 3.35 -9.73 6.72
N THR A 329 2.76 -8.55 6.94
CA THR A 329 1.95 -8.24 8.15
C THR A 329 0.46 -8.58 7.95
N HIS A 330 -0.03 -8.54 6.71
CA HIS A 330 -1.46 -8.72 6.39
C HIS A 330 -1.80 -10.13 5.90
N VAL A 331 -0.82 -10.91 5.43
CA VAL A 331 -1.05 -12.28 4.95
C VAL A 331 -0.69 -13.30 6.04
N ASN A 332 -1.71 -13.96 6.60
CA ASN A 332 -1.51 -14.97 7.65
C ASN A 332 -1.46 -16.40 7.06
N SER A 333 -0.27 -16.86 6.71
CA SER A 333 -0.03 -18.25 6.28
C SER A 333 1.42 -18.65 6.48
N HIS A 334 1.69 -19.88 6.95
CA HIS A 334 3.06 -20.44 7.02
C HIS A 334 3.78 -20.49 5.65
N ARG A 335 3.02 -20.37 4.56
CA ARG A 335 3.52 -20.40 3.18
C ARG A 335 4.05 -19.07 2.69
N ILE A 336 3.83 -18.00 3.45
CA ILE A 336 4.24 -16.64 3.13
C ILE A 336 5.01 -16.12 4.34
N MET A 337 6.24 -15.64 4.13
CA MET A 337 7.07 -15.15 5.23
C MET A 337 6.39 -14.01 5.98
N ARG A 338 6.29 -14.14 7.30
CA ARG A 338 5.74 -13.09 8.14
C ARG A 338 6.75 -11.97 8.35
N THR A 339 6.25 -10.75 8.42
CA THR A 339 7.00 -9.58 8.86
C THR A 339 6.44 -9.09 10.20
N TYR A 340 7.33 -8.52 11.02
CA TYR A 340 7.02 -8.03 12.35
C TYR A 340 7.14 -6.50 12.39
N PRO A 341 6.32 -5.84 13.23
CA PRO A 341 6.41 -4.41 13.42
C PRO A 341 7.77 -4.01 13.99
N ARG A 342 8.29 -2.90 13.48
CA ARG A 342 9.47 -2.25 14.01
C ARG A 342 9.11 -1.39 15.23
N PRO A 343 10.10 -0.99 16.05
CA PRO A 343 9.91 0.06 17.04
C PRO A 343 9.34 1.33 16.39
N ALA A 344 8.29 1.92 16.98
CA ALA A 344 7.54 3.04 16.41
C ALA A 344 8.42 4.27 16.09
N ASN A 345 9.48 4.50 16.87
CA ASN A 345 10.38 5.64 16.74
C ASN A 345 11.72 5.28 16.07
N SER A 346 11.80 4.15 15.35
CA SER A 346 13.05 3.79 14.67
C SER A 346 13.36 4.80 13.56
N PRO A 347 14.55 5.43 13.57
CA PRO A 347 14.98 6.30 12.49
C PRO A 347 15.41 5.49 11.24
N PHE A 348 15.50 4.17 11.35
CA PHE A 348 16.08 3.31 10.31
C PHE A 348 15.03 2.58 9.48
N LEU A 349 15.29 2.46 8.17
CA LEU A 349 14.50 1.66 7.25
C LEU A 349 15.04 0.22 7.16
N TYR A 350 14.38 -0.71 7.86
CA TYR A 350 14.61 -2.15 7.74
C TYR A 350 13.31 -2.96 7.84
N LEU A 351 13.37 -4.28 7.66
CA LEU A 351 12.27 -5.21 7.91
C LEU A 351 12.73 -6.22 8.94
N LEU A 352 11.83 -6.57 9.86
CA LEU A 352 11.98 -7.72 10.73
C LEU A 352 11.14 -8.84 10.17
N CYS A 353 11.77 -9.94 9.81
CA CYS A 353 11.14 -11.08 9.18
C CYS A 353 11.28 -12.32 10.08
N GLU A 354 10.36 -13.26 9.87
CA GLU A 354 10.41 -14.58 10.46
C GLU A 354 11.70 -15.32 10.06
N PRO A 355 12.43 -15.93 11.02
CA PRO A 355 13.49 -16.87 10.69
C PRO A 355 12.87 -18.14 10.12
N ILE A 356 13.07 -18.37 8.82
CA ILE A 356 12.62 -19.57 8.13
C ILE A 356 13.70 -20.65 8.19
N GLU A 357 13.34 -21.81 8.74
CA GLU A 357 14.21 -23.00 8.73
C GLU A 357 14.23 -23.62 7.34
N GLY A 358 15.42 -24.00 6.86
CA GLY A 358 15.62 -24.66 5.57
C GLY A 358 16.59 -23.92 4.65
N ILE A 359 16.53 -24.25 3.36
CA ILE A 359 17.39 -23.71 2.31
C ILE A 359 16.56 -23.13 1.18
N THR A 360 17.15 -22.28 0.34
CA THR A 360 16.46 -21.80 -0.86
C THR A 360 16.27 -22.94 -1.87
N LEU A 361 15.24 -22.87 -2.71
CA LEU A 361 15.05 -23.83 -3.80
C LEU A 361 16.27 -23.84 -4.72
N ARG A 362 16.92 -22.69 -4.93
CA ARG A 362 18.20 -22.62 -5.66
C ARG A 362 19.26 -23.53 -5.07
N GLN A 363 19.46 -23.47 -3.75
CA GLN A 363 20.43 -24.31 -3.05
C GLN A 363 20.01 -25.78 -3.10
N TRP A 364 18.71 -26.06 -2.91
CA TRP A 364 18.17 -27.41 -3.01
C TRP A 364 18.43 -28.03 -4.39
N MET A 365 18.26 -27.27 -5.48
CA MET A 365 18.54 -27.72 -6.86
C MET A 365 20.03 -27.99 -7.09
N HIS A 366 20.91 -27.22 -6.46
CA HIS A 366 22.35 -27.47 -6.51
C HIS A 366 22.72 -28.77 -5.80
N ASP A 367 22.12 -29.02 -4.64
CA ASP A 367 22.39 -30.21 -3.83
C ASP A 367 21.69 -31.47 -4.37
N ASN A 368 20.65 -31.29 -5.21
CA ASN A 368 19.87 -32.34 -5.84
C ASN A 368 19.82 -32.15 -7.37
N PRO A 369 20.93 -32.38 -8.10
CA PRO A 369 21.03 -32.09 -9.53
C PRO A 369 20.16 -33.00 -10.42
N THR A 370 19.74 -34.17 -9.92
CA THR A 370 18.89 -35.13 -10.62
C THR A 370 17.75 -35.61 -9.71
N PRO A 371 16.78 -34.73 -9.38
CA PRO A 371 15.72 -35.07 -8.43
C PRO A 371 14.70 -36.02 -9.07
N SER A 372 14.04 -36.82 -8.24
CA SER A 372 12.92 -37.65 -8.71
C SER A 372 11.74 -36.77 -9.13
N LEU A 373 10.95 -37.24 -10.09
CA LEU A 373 9.73 -36.54 -10.52
C LEU A 373 8.75 -36.31 -9.36
N ASP A 374 8.66 -37.25 -8.43
CA ASP A 374 7.76 -37.15 -7.26
C ASP A 374 8.23 -36.11 -6.24
N SER A 375 9.56 -35.97 -6.05
CA SER A 375 10.14 -34.88 -5.26
C SER A 375 9.81 -33.52 -5.87
N VAL A 376 9.99 -33.37 -7.19
CA VAL A 376 9.66 -32.13 -7.90
C VAL A 376 8.17 -31.83 -7.81
N ARG A 377 7.29 -32.82 -8.01
CA ARG A 377 5.83 -32.63 -7.88
C ARG A 377 5.43 -32.18 -6.49
N SER A 378 6.03 -32.75 -5.44
CA SER A 378 5.77 -32.36 -4.05
C SER A 378 6.12 -30.87 -3.84
N ILE A 379 7.30 -30.44 -4.28
CA ILE A 379 7.75 -29.04 -4.17
C ILE A 379 6.83 -28.12 -4.98
N VAL A 380 6.53 -28.45 -6.24
CA VAL A 380 5.65 -27.64 -7.10
C VAL A 380 4.25 -27.54 -6.51
N SER A 381 3.72 -28.62 -5.91
CA SER A 381 2.44 -28.61 -5.22
C SER A 381 2.44 -27.61 -4.05
N GLU A 382 3.50 -27.59 -3.24
CA GLU A 382 3.64 -26.66 -2.13
C GLU A 382 3.83 -25.20 -2.60
N ILE A 383 4.60 -24.96 -3.67
CA ILE A 383 4.71 -23.64 -4.32
C ILE A 383 3.34 -23.16 -4.80
N VAL A 384 2.59 -24.01 -5.52
CA VAL A 384 1.25 -23.66 -6.01
C VAL A 384 0.31 -23.34 -4.85
N LYS A 385 0.36 -24.09 -3.74
CA LYS A 385 -0.43 -23.77 -2.54
C LYS A 385 -0.05 -22.41 -1.97
N ALA A 386 1.23 -22.05 -1.97
CA ALA A 386 1.71 -20.74 -1.52
C ALA A 386 1.22 -19.59 -2.43
N VAL A 387 1.38 -19.73 -3.76
CA VAL A 387 0.89 -18.75 -4.74
C VAL A 387 -0.64 -18.59 -4.65
N ARG A 388 -1.37 -19.68 -4.38
CA ARG A 388 -2.83 -19.63 -4.15
C ARG A 388 -3.25 -18.92 -2.86
N VAL A 389 -2.34 -18.68 -1.91
CA VAL A 389 -2.62 -17.78 -0.77
C VAL A 389 -2.74 -16.35 -1.29
N LEU A 390 -1.75 -15.89 -2.07
CA LEU A 390 -1.73 -14.56 -2.67
C LEU A 390 -2.90 -14.36 -3.64
N GLN A 391 -3.14 -15.33 -4.52
CA GLN A 391 -4.25 -15.28 -5.49
C GLN A 391 -5.61 -15.08 -4.82
N ARG A 392 -5.86 -15.70 -3.65
CA ARG A 392 -7.14 -15.58 -2.92
C ARG A 392 -7.36 -14.20 -2.30
N LEU A 393 -6.30 -13.40 -2.23
CA LEU A 393 -6.31 -12.02 -1.75
C LEU A 393 -6.13 -11.02 -2.90
N ASP A 394 -6.36 -11.46 -4.14
CA ASP A 394 -6.17 -10.67 -5.37
C ASP A 394 -4.75 -10.07 -5.50
N MET A 395 -3.75 -10.81 -5.00
CA MET A 395 -2.34 -10.46 -5.12
C MET A 395 -1.61 -11.31 -6.16
N VAL A 396 -0.62 -10.71 -6.80
CA VAL A 396 0.26 -11.36 -7.80
C VAL A 396 1.72 -11.16 -7.36
N HIS A 397 2.53 -12.23 -7.34
CA HIS A 397 3.89 -12.18 -6.79
C HIS A 397 4.89 -11.46 -7.71
N ARG A 398 4.79 -11.65 -9.03
CA ARG A 398 5.58 -10.98 -10.10
C ARG A 398 7.08 -11.29 -10.16
N ASP A 399 7.72 -11.73 -9.08
CA ASP A 399 9.14 -12.11 -9.03
C ASP A 399 9.37 -13.52 -8.41
N LEU A 400 8.63 -14.53 -8.90
CA LEU A 400 8.84 -15.92 -8.50
C LEU A 400 10.10 -16.50 -9.17
N LYS A 401 11.03 -16.97 -8.35
CA LYS A 401 12.31 -17.56 -8.77
C LYS A 401 12.86 -18.48 -7.66
N PRO A 402 13.78 -19.40 -7.96
CA PRO A 402 14.30 -20.35 -6.96
C PRO A 402 14.95 -19.71 -5.73
N GLU A 403 15.44 -18.48 -5.84
CA GLU A 403 16.01 -17.73 -4.72
C GLU A 403 14.95 -17.23 -3.73
N ASN A 404 13.70 -17.05 -4.19
CA ASN A 404 12.58 -16.49 -3.41
C ASN A 404 11.67 -17.59 -2.81
N VAL A 405 12.08 -18.85 -2.89
CA VAL A 405 11.36 -20.01 -2.39
C VAL A 405 12.23 -20.69 -1.34
N MET A 406 11.81 -20.72 -0.08
CA MET A 406 12.46 -21.48 0.99
C MET A 406 11.82 -22.87 1.10
N ILE A 407 12.65 -23.89 1.32
CA ILE A 407 12.26 -25.30 1.44
C ILE A 407 12.82 -25.88 2.73
N SER A 408 11.94 -26.43 3.56
CA SER A 408 12.34 -27.16 4.78
C SER A 408 12.79 -28.59 4.47
N GLU A 409 13.37 -29.27 5.46
CA GLU A 409 13.70 -30.70 5.36
C GLU A 409 12.48 -31.59 5.05
N SER A 410 11.29 -31.15 5.46
CA SER A 410 10.00 -31.80 5.18
C SER A 410 9.38 -31.40 3.84
N LEU A 411 10.12 -30.70 2.97
CA LEU A 411 9.69 -30.18 1.67
C LEU A 411 8.52 -29.17 1.76
N GLN A 412 8.30 -28.56 2.92
CA GLN A 412 7.35 -27.45 3.03
C GLN A 412 7.95 -26.19 2.44
N VAL A 413 7.11 -25.39 1.77
CA VAL A 413 7.52 -24.19 1.06
C VAL A 413 7.01 -22.94 1.75
N THR A 414 7.90 -21.96 1.90
CA THR A 414 7.58 -20.58 2.29
C THR A 414 8.13 -19.63 1.23
N LEU A 415 7.26 -18.77 0.68
CA LEU A 415 7.69 -17.69 -0.21
C LEU A 415 8.28 -16.55 0.61
N ILE A 416 9.42 -16.05 0.15
CA ILE A 416 10.14 -14.89 0.70
C ILE A 416 10.24 -13.80 -0.38
N ASP A 417 10.67 -12.60 0.02
CA ASP A 417 10.88 -11.45 -0.89
C ASP A 417 9.60 -10.98 -1.60
N LEU A 418 8.71 -10.35 -0.82
CA LEU A 418 7.37 -9.94 -1.25
C LEU A 418 7.33 -8.51 -1.80
N GLY A 419 8.49 -7.87 -2.04
CA GLY A 419 8.54 -6.45 -2.42
C GLY A 419 7.97 -6.14 -3.80
N SER A 420 7.96 -7.13 -4.70
CA SER A 420 7.39 -7.00 -6.05
C SER A 420 5.91 -7.37 -6.14
N VAL A 421 5.30 -7.81 -5.03
CA VAL A 421 3.89 -8.21 -5.00
C VAL A 421 3.00 -7.02 -5.35
N SER A 422 2.03 -7.23 -6.23
CA SER A 422 0.96 -6.26 -6.50
C SER A 422 -0.32 -6.63 -5.79
N VAL A 423 -1.02 -5.59 -5.36
CA VAL A 423 -2.27 -5.67 -4.60
C VAL A 423 -3.30 -4.87 -5.37
N LYS A 424 -4.21 -5.55 -6.07
CA LYS A 424 -5.15 -4.92 -7.01
C LYS A 424 -6.06 -3.86 -6.36
N GLY A 425 -6.42 -4.02 -5.08
CA GLY A 425 -7.26 -3.06 -4.35
C GLY A 425 -6.57 -1.76 -3.92
N LEU A 426 -5.25 -1.64 -4.08
CA LEU A 426 -4.46 -0.44 -3.73
C LEU A 426 -3.79 0.20 -4.97
N ASP A 427 -3.80 -0.50 -6.11
CA ASP A 427 -3.16 -0.04 -7.35
C ASP A 427 -3.96 1.05 -8.09
N GLU A 428 -5.20 1.36 -7.68
CA GLU A 428 -5.99 2.46 -8.26
C GLU A 428 -5.34 3.84 -8.04
N ALA A 429 -4.64 4.05 -6.91
CA ALA A 429 -3.87 5.27 -6.65
C ALA A 429 -2.49 5.29 -7.34
N ARG A 430 -2.03 4.16 -7.91
CA ARG A 430 -0.72 4.02 -8.57
C ARG A 430 -0.76 4.26 -10.08
N GLN A 431 -1.92 4.51 -10.67
CA GLN A 431 -2.05 4.70 -12.12
C GLN A 431 -1.28 5.91 -12.68
N GLU A 432 -0.86 6.86 -11.84
CA GLU A 432 -0.11 8.04 -12.33
C GLU A 432 1.42 7.94 -12.19
N GLN A 433 1.99 6.95 -11.48
CA GLN A 433 3.45 6.89 -11.29
C GLN A 433 4.01 5.46 -11.34
N CYS A 434 4.83 5.23 -12.38
CA CYS A 434 5.59 4.04 -12.72
C CYS A 434 4.78 2.85 -13.26
N ALA A 435 4.78 2.74 -14.60
CA ALA A 435 4.92 1.44 -15.24
C ALA A 435 6.13 0.73 -14.60
N GLN A 436 5.87 -0.15 -13.62
CA GLN A 436 6.92 -0.90 -12.95
C GLN A 436 7.64 -1.73 -14.01
N MET A 437 8.81 -1.27 -14.43
CA MET A 437 9.72 -2.11 -15.19
C MET A 437 10.04 -3.33 -14.33
N PRO A 438 9.90 -4.56 -14.85
CA PRO A 438 10.26 -5.75 -14.10
C PRO A 438 11.71 -5.63 -13.62
N LYS A 439 11.97 -5.80 -12.32
CA LYS A 439 13.34 -5.76 -11.77
C LYS A 439 13.72 -7.15 -11.28
N GLY A 440 14.48 -7.93 -12.05
CA GLY A 440 14.91 -9.25 -11.60
C GLY A 440 15.67 -10.06 -12.64
N ALA A 441 15.97 -11.32 -12.29
CA ALA A 441 16.54 -12.28 -13.22
C ALA A 441 15.51 -12.58 -14.32
N ALA A 442 15.68 -11.95 -15.48
CA ALA A 442 14.73 -11.97 -16.60
C ALA A 442 14.35 -13.38 -17.10
N ASN A 443 15.04 -14.41 -16.63
CA ASN A 443 14.85 -15.81 -17.00
C ASN A 443 13.55 -16.45 -16.51
N TYR A 444 12.96 -15.96 -15.40
CA TYR A 444 11.73 -16.53 -14.83
C TYR A 444 10.48 -15.67 -15.08
N ILE A 445 10.68 -14.45 -15.58
CA ILE A 445 9.63 -13.45 -15.73
C ILE A 445 8.81 -13.76 -16.99
N ALA A 446 7.49 -13.69 -16.87
CA ALA A 446 6.61 -13.94 -18.00
C ALA A 446 6.80 -12.91 -19.14
N PRO A 447 6.81 -13.33 -20.43
CA PRO A 447 7.07 -12.44 -21.57
C PRO A 447 6.14 -11.23 -21.66
N GLU A 448 4.86 -11.40 -21.33
CA GLU A 448 3.90 -10.30 -21.33
C GLU A 448 4.27 -9.21 -20.33
N TYR A 449 4.79 -9.59 -19.15
CA TYR A 449 5.21 -8.63 -18.13
C TYR A 449 6.51 -7.93 -18.52
N LEU A 450 7.44 -8.65 -19.16
CA LEU A 450 8.64 -8.04 -19.77
C LEU A 450 8.28 -6.95 -20.79
N ASN A 451 7.21 -7.15 -21.56
CA ASN A 451 6.72 -6.22 -22.56
C ASN A 451 5.93 -5.02 -21.98
N GLY A 452 5.79 -4.95 -20.65
CA GLY A 452 5.10 -3.85 -19.95
C GLY A 452 3.59 -4.05 -19.77
N ASN A 453 3.05 -5.22 -20.13
CA ASN A 453 1.67 -5.56 -19.78
C ASN A 453 1.56 -5.87 -18.28
N GLU A 454 0.36 -5.78 -17.72
CA GLU A 454 0.13 -6.12 -16.33
C GLU A 454 0.36 -7.62 -16.06
N ALA A 455 1.11 -7.93 -15.01
CA ALA A 455 1.30 -9.30 -14.55
C ALA A 455 0.04 -9.80 -13.83
N THR A 456 -0.35 -11.04 -14.15
CA THR A 456 -1.52 -11.71 -13.56
C THR A 456 -1.12 -13.03 -12.91
N THR A 457 -2.07 -13.76 -12.33
CA THR A 457 -1.82 -15.12 -11.82
C THR A 457 -1.29 -16.07 -12.91
N VAL A 458 -1.65 -15.85 -14.19
CA VAL A 458 -1.13 -16.62 -15.33
C VAL A 458 0.35 -16.30 -15.62
N SER A 459 0.82 -15.13 -15.19
CA SER A 459 2.23 -14.76 -15.24
C SER A 459 3.02 -15.48 -14.13
N ASP A 460 2.48 -15.55 -12.90
CA ASP A 460 3.10 -16.36 -11.83
C ASP A 460 3.13 -17.86 -12.19
N LEU A 461 2.10 -18.37 -12.88
CA LEU A 461 2.07 -19.75 -13.39
C LEU A 461 3.24 -20.04 -14.33
N PHE A 462 3.57 -19.09 -15.21
CA PHE A 462 4.72 -19.23 -16.10
C PHE A 462 6.02 -19.38 -15.31
N SER A 463 6.24 -18.54 -14.29
CA SER A 463 7.42 -18.61 -13.44
C SER A 463 7.53 -19.96 -12.70
N VAL A 464 6.41 -20.47 -12.17
CA VAL A 464 6.35 -21.81 -11.57
C VAL A 464 6.69 -22.91 -12.58
N ALA A 465 6.21 -22.81 -13.82
CA ALA A 465 6.51 -23.76 -14.88
C ALA A 465 7.99 -23.73 -15.31
N VAL A 466 8.60 -22.54 -15.39
CA VAL A 466 10.04 -22.39 -15.67
C VAL A 466 10.88 -23.01 -14.56
N MET A 467 10.54 -22.77 -13.29
CA MET A 467 11.21 -23.43 -12.14
C MET A 467 11.04 -24.95 -12.19
N THR A 468 9.85 -25.44 -12.57
CA THR A 468 9.57 -26.88 -12.72
C THR A 468 10.44 -27.51 -13.81
N TYR A 469 10.54 -26.85 -14.97
CA TYR A 469 11.39 -27.30 -16.06
C TYR A 469 12.86 -27.37 -15.62
N GLU A 470 13.34 -26.35 -14.92
CA GLU A 470 14.73 -26.28 -14.46
C GLU A 470 15.05 -27.32 -13.39
N MET A 471 14.13 -27.58 -12.44
CA MET A 471 14.30 -28.67 -11.47
C MET A 471 14.45 -30.03 -12.13
N LEU A 472 13.74 -30.30 -13.24
CA LEU A 472 13.74 -31.59 -13.91
C LEU A 472 14.89 -31.80 -14.91
N SER A 473 15.51 -30.71 -15.37
CA SER A 473 16.49 -30.75 -16.47
C SER A 473 17.84 -30.09 -16.17
N GLY A 474 17.93 -29.29 -15.11
CA GLY A 474 19.08 -28.44 -14.80
C GLY A 474 19.29 -27.28 -15.77
N THR A 475 18.40 -27.08 -16.75
CA THR A 475 18.51 -26.02 -17.77
C THR A 475 17.21 -25.21 -17.87
N LEU A 476 17.23 -24.08 -18.59
CA LEU A 476 16.03 -23.26 -18.81
C LEU A 476 15.29 -23.66 -20.09
N PRO A 477 13.96 -23.48 -20.17
CA PRO A 477 13.16 -23.85 -21.35
C PRO A 477 13.46 -23.02 -22.61
N TYR A 478 14.22 -21.94 -22.48
CA TYR A 478 14.65 -21.08 -23.57
C TYR A 478 16.16 -20.84 -23.48
N LYS A 479 16.78 -20.44 -24.60
CA LYS A 479 18.18 -20.01 -24.57
C LYS A 479 18.30 -18.79 -23.64
N ALA A 480 19.18 -18.87 -22.65
CA ALA A 480 19.40 -17.77 -21.72
C ALA A 480 19.68 -16.46 -22.47
N ALA A 481 19.04 -15.37 -22.04
CA ALA A 481 19.35 -14.05 -22.59
C ALA A 481 20.83 -13.74 -22.34
N ILE A 482 21.53 -13.29 -23.38
CA ILE A 482 22.99 -13.05 -23.36
C ILE A 482 23.36 -12.00 -22.29
N ALA A 483 22.42 -11.13 -21.93
CA ALA A 483 22.51 -10.26 -20.76
C ALA A 483 21.38 -10.60 -19.77
N ARG A 484 21.65 -10.60 -18.47
CA ARG A 484 20.62 -10.75 -17.41
C ARG A 484 19.72 -9.51 -17.27
N SER A 485 19.61 -8.68 -18.31
CA SER A 485 18.85 -7.43 -18.31
C SER A 485 17.49 -7.59 -18.99
N VAL A 486 16.49 -6.89 -18.46
CA VAL A 486 15.10 -6.91 -18.92
C VAL A 486 14.97 -6.49 -20.39
N ASP A 487 15.77 -5.51 -20.84
CA ASP A 487 15.77 -5.02 -22.22
C ASP A 487 16.23 -6.08 -23.24
N SER A 488 17.17 -6.94 -22.85
CA SER A 488 17.64 -8.02 -23.72
C SER A 488 16.64 -9.17 -23.80
N ALA A 489 15.90 -9.43 -22.71
CA ALA A 489 14.87 -10.47 -22.66
C ALA A 489 13.62 -10.11 -23.48
N ARG A 490 13.31 -8.81 -23.63
CA ARG A 490 12.22 -8.34 -24.53
C ARG A 490 12.39 -8.80 -25.97
N HIS A 491 13.63 -8.91 -26.44
CA HIS A 491 13.96 -9.28 -27.81
C HIS A 491 14.29 -10.78 -27.96
N GLN A 492 14.07 -11.58 -26.92
CA GLN A 492 14.38 -12.99 -26.92
C GLN A 492 13.45 -13.76 -27.88
N GLN A 493 14.02 -14.72 -28.61
CA GLN A 493 13.23 -15.70 -29.34
C GLN A 493 12.69 -16.74 -28.36
N TRP A 494 11.41 -16.62 -27.99
CA TRP A 494 10.70 -17.50 -27.06
C TRP A 494 10.35 -18.87 -27.66
N LYS A 495 11.38 -19.59 -28.14
CA LYS A 495 11.27 -20.93 -28.68
C LYS A 495 11.52 -21.96 -27.59
N TYR A 496 10.45 -22.61 -27.14
CA TYR A 496 10.51 -23.68 -26.14
C TYR A 496 11.40 -24.84 -26.60
N GLN A 497 12.29 -25.30 -25.73
CA GLN A 497 13.11 -26.49 -25.92
C GLN A 497 12.49 -27.67 -25.18
N SER A 498 12.22 -28.76 -25.91
CA SER A 498 11.65 -29.97 -25.31
C SER A 498 12.56 -30.49 -24.19
N ILE A 499 11.96 -30.79 -23.04
CA ILE A 499 12.70 -31.33 -21.90
C ILE A 499 13.26 -32.74 -22.19
N GLN A 500 12.68 -33.45 -23.16
CA GLN A 500 13.15 -34.76 -23.59
C GLN A 500 14.53 -34.70 -24.28
N ILE A 501 15.02 -33.51 -24.64
CA ILE A 501 16.38 -33.32 -25.17
C ILE A 501 17.42 -33.54 -24.07
N THR A 502 17.15 -33.03 -22.86
CA THR A 502 18.05 -33.13 -21.70
C THR A 502 17.74 -34.33 -20.82
N ASN A 503 16.47 -34.73 -20.75
CA ASN A 503 16.02 -35.87 -19.95
C ASN A 503 15.04 -36.77 -20.75
N PRO A 504 15.56 -37.67 -21.61
CA PRO A 504 14.75 -38.51 -22.50
C PRO A 504 13.80 -39.50 -21.80
N GLU A 505 14.10 -39.85 -20.55
CA GLU A 505 13.29 -40.77 -19.73
C GLU A 505 11.95 -40.14 -19.31
N LEU A 506 11.83 -38.81 -19.37
CA LEU A 506 10.58 -38.13 -19.04
C LEU A 506 9.50 -38.38 -20.10
N PRO A 507 8.27 -38.72 -19.70
CA PRO A 507 7.19 -38.96 -20.64
C PRO A 507 6.86 -37.74 -21.50
N LEU A 508 6.50 -37.97 -22.76
CA LEU A 508 6.12 -36.92 -23.71
C LEU A 508 4.95 -36.05 -23.20
N TRP A 509 3.99 -36.65 -22.51
CA TRP A 509 2.84 -35.91 -21.97
C TRP A 509 3.26 -34.86 -20.93
N LEU A 510 4.35 -35.10 -20.18
CA LEU A 510 4.91 -34.15 -19.22
C LEU A 510 5.57 -32.98 -19.95
N ASP A 511 6.32 -33.25 -21.02
CA ASP A 511 6.89 -32.19 -21.87
C ASP A 511 5.79 -31.32 -22.49
N MET A 512 4.67 -31.92 -22.91
CA MET A 512 3.53 -31.16 -23.44
C MET A 512 2.87 -30.27 -22.37
N ALA A 513 2.79 -30.74 -21.12
CA ALA A 513 2.30 -29.94 -20.00
C ALA A 513 3.22 -28.72 -19.75
N LEU A 514 4.53 -28.93 -19.67
CA LEU A 514 5.53 -27.86 -19.51
C LEU A 514 5.51 -26.90 -20.70
N LYS A 515 5.43 -27.40 -21.93
CA LYS A 515 5.35 -26.59 -23.14
C LYS A 515 4.12 -25.67 -23.16
N LYS A 516 2.98 -26.17 -22.68
CA LYS A 516 1.75 -25.37 -22.56
C LYS A 516 1.90 -24.29 -21.49
N ALA A 517 2.39 -24.65 -20.30
CA ALA A 517 2.56 -23.71 -19.19
C ALA A 517 3.63 -22.63 -19.48
N CYS A 518 4.69 -23.01 -20.19
CA CYS A 518 5.75 -22.13 -20.71
C CYS A 518 5.41 -21.57 -22.11
N HIS A 519 4.14 -21.37 -22.47
CA HIS A 519 3.83 -20.71 -23.73
C HIS A 519 4.06 -19.19 -23.60
N HIS A 520 4.68 -18.52 -24.59
CA HIS A 520 4.95 -17.08 -24.48
C HIS A 520 3.67 -16.22 -24.45
N ASN A 521 2.64 -16.61 -25.21
CA ASN A 521 1.30 -16.03 -25.12
C ASN A 521 0.54 -16.62 -23.91
N PRO A 522 0.08 -15.81 -22.94
CA PRO A 522 -0.66 -16.27 -21.76
C PRO A 522 -1.99 -16.96 -22.08
N GLN A 523 -2.65 -16.63 -23.19
CA GLN A 523 -3.93 -17.26 -23.59
C GLN A 523 -3.79 -18.74 -23.95
N HIS A 524 -2.58 -19.18 -24.32
CA HIS A 524 -2.30 -20.58 -24.63
C HIS A 524 -1.78 -21.36 -23.42
N ARG A 525 -1.61 -20.71 -22.26
CA ARG A 525 -1.22 -21.38 -21.00
C ARG A 525 -2.43 -22.00 -20.32
N HIS A 526 -2.17 -22.79 -19.28
CA HIS A 526 -3.17 -23.14 -18.28
C HIS A 526 -3.74 -21.87 -17.65
N GLN A 527 -5.06 -21.86 -17.43
CA GLN A 527 -5.73 -20.69 -16.83
C GLN A 527 -5.82 -20.80 -15.31
N ALA A 528 -5.58 -21.99 -14.76
CA ALA A 528 -5.49 -22.22 -13.32
C ALA A 528 -4.26 -23.06 -12.96
N LEU A 529 -3.60 -22.71 -11.84
CA LEU A 529 -2.45 -23.45 -11.30
C LEU A 529 -2.78 -24.93 -11.00
N GLY A 530 -4.03 -25.23 -10.64
CA GLY A 530 -4.49 -26.60 -10.40
C GLY A 530 -4.50 -27.47 -11.66
N GLU A 531 -4.82 -26.88 -12.82
CA GLU A 531 -4.76 -27.61 -14.11
C GLU A 531 -3.32 -27.98 -14.45
N PHE A 532 -2.37 -27.08 -14.18
CA PHE A 532 -0.95 -27.35 -14.38
C PHE A 532 -0.46 -28.50 -13.49
N LEU A 533 -0.79 -28.49 -12.19
CA LEU A 533 -0.45 -29.60 -11.28
C LEU A 533 -1.03 -30.95 -11.72
N LEU A 534 -2.26 -30.94 -12.23
CA LEU A 534 -2.92 -32.13 -12.74
C LEU A 534 -2.19 -32.67 -13.97
N ASP A 535 -1.86 -31.80 -14.93
CA ASP A 535 -1.11 -32.17 -16.14
C ASP A 535 0.34 -32.59 -15.85
N LEU A 536 0.94 -32.18 -14.72
CA LEU A 536 2.23 -32.69 -14.25
C LEU A 536 2.14 -34.11 -13.64
N SER A 537 0.96 -34.48 -13.16
CA SER A 537 0.74 -35.74 -12.43
C SER A 537 0.18 -36.85 -13.32
N GLN A 538 -0.59 -36.49 -14.36
CA GLN A 538 -1.23 -37.45 -15.25
C GLN A 538 -1.27 -36.97 -16.71
N PRO A 539 -1.37 -37.89 -17.69
CA PRO A 539 -1.41 -37.55 -19.10
C PRO A 539 -2.67 -36.76 -19.49
N ASN A 540 -2.49 -35.60 -20.12
CA ASN A 540 -3.59 -34.84 -20.71
C ASN A 540 -3.92 -35.37 -22.12
N LYS A 541 -5.06 -36.06 -22.24
CA LYS A 541 -5.51 -36.66 -23.51
C LYS A 541 -5.68 -35.64 -24.65
N ALA A 542 -6.10 -34.41 -24.34
CA ALA A 542 -6.29 -33.37 -25.35
C ALA A 542 -4.95 -32.87 -25.92
N LEU A 543 -3.96 -32.63 -25.04
CA LEU A 543 -2.61 -32.24 -25.47
C LEU A 543 -1.94 -33.36 -26.29
N MET A 544 -2.10 -34.61 -25.86
CA MET A 544 -1.58 -35.76 -26.60
C MET A 544 -2.21 -35.89 -27.99
N LYS A 545 -3.53 -35.77 -28.10
CA LYS A 545 -4.24 -35.80 -29.40
C LYS A 545 -3.82 -34.64 -30.31
N GLN A 546 -3.60 -33.45 -29.76
CA GLN A 546 -3.12 -32.30 -30.51
C GLN A 546 -1.69 -32.51 -31.01
N TYR A 547 -0.83 -33.13 -30.19
CA TYR A 547 0.50 -33.52 -30.63
C TYR A 547 0.42 -34.58 -31.73
N GLU A 548 -0.35 -35.66 -31.54
CA GLU A 548 -0.50 -36.75 -32.51
C GLU A 548 -1.05 -36.30 -33.87
N THR A 549 -1.92 -35.30 -33.91
CA THR A 549 -2.46 -34.75 -35.16
C THR A 549 -1.57 -33.67 -35.79
N SER A 550 -0.49 -33.25 -35.12
CA SER A 550 0.42 -32.23 -35.65
C SER A 550 1.26 -32.74 -36.84
N PRO A 551 1.51 -31.91 -37.88
CA PRO A 551 2.34 -32.26 -39.02
C PRO A 551 3.76 -32.70 -38.65
N LEU A 552 4.35 -33.59 -39.46
CA LEU A 552 5.73 -34.09 -39.28
C LEU A 552 6.77 -32.98 -39.18
N ILE A 553 6.61 -31.90 -39.95
CA ILE A 553 7.51 -30.72 -39.90
C ILE A 553 7.53 -30.06 -38.51
N LYS A 554 6.44 -30.16 -37.73
CA LYS A 554 6.35 -29.63 -36.36
C LYS A 554 6.87 -30.61 -35.30
N LYS A 555 6.73 -31.91 -35.52
CA LYS A 555 7.18 -32.97 -34.60
C LYS A 555 8.66 -33.30 -34.75
N HIS A 556 9.09 -33.54 -35.99
CA HIS A 556 10.44 -33.94 -36.34
C HIS A 556 10.91 -33.17 -37.58
N PRO A 557 11.21 -31.86 -37.45
CA PRO A 557 11.61 -31.03 -38.58
C PRO A 557 12.80 -31.62 -39.34
N LEU A 558 13.77 -32.20 -38.64
CA LEU A 558 14.93 -32.83 -39.26
C LEU A 558 14.57 -34.07 -40.09
N LEU A 559 13.68 -34.93 -39.59
CA LEU A 559 13.21 -36.10 -40.35
C LEU A 559 12.38 -35.68 -41.56
N PHE A 560 11.53 -34.68 -41.40
CA PHE A 560 10.76 -34.09 -42.50
C PHE A 560 11.68 -33.57 -43.60
N TRP A 561 12.67 -32.73 -43.25
CA TRP A 561 13.60 -32.18 -44.23
C TRP A 561 14.50 -33.25 -44.86
N LYS A 562 15.01 -34.22 -44.09
CA LYS A 562 15.75 -35.36 -44.65
C LYS A 562 14.89 -36.16 -45.65
N GLY A 563 13.63 -36.43 -45.31
CA GLY A 563 12.69 -37.13 -46.20
C GLY A 563 12.33 -36.32 -47.44
N ALA A 564 12.05 -35.02 -47.29
CA ALA A 564 11.76 -34.12 -48.40
C ALA A 564 12.96 -33.99 -49.35
N THR A 565 14.17 -33.82 -48.81
CA THR A 565 15.40 -33.78 -49.62
C THR A 565 15.66 -35.12 -50.32
N ALA A 566 15.45 -36.26 -49.64
CA ALA A 566 15.60 -37.58 -50.25
C ALA A 566 14.58 -37.81 -51.39
N LEU A 567 13.33 -37.38 -51.21
CA LEU A 567 12.29 -37.45 -52.24
C LEU A 567 12.63 -36.57 -53.45
N LEU A 568 13.08 -35.33 -53.21
CA LEU A 568 13.51 -34.42 -54.28
C LEU A 568 14.72 -34.98 -55.04
N ALA A 569 15.68 -35.58 -54.34
CA ALA A 569 16.83 -36.23 -54.97
C ALA A 569 16.41 -37.43 -55.83
N LEU A 570 15.44 -38.23 -55.38
CA LEU A 570 14.89 -39.34 -56.14
C LEU A 570 14.19 -38.85 -57.42
N LEU A 571 13.37 -37.80 -57.31
CA LEU A 571 12.67 -37.21 -58.47
C LEU A 571 13.67 -36.66 -59.49
N ALA A 572 14.71 -35.96 -59.04
CA ALA A 572 15.77 -35.46 -59.93
C ALA A 572 16.54 -36.61 -60.62
N ALA A 573 16.78 -37.73 -59.91
CA ALA A 573 17.42 -38.91 -60.51
C ALA A 573 16.53 -39.59 -61.56
N ILE A 574 15.21 -39.66 -61.33
CA ILE A 574 14.24 -40.19 -62.30
C ILE A 574 14.17 -39.29 -63.54
N GLU A 575 14.12 -37.97 -63.36
CA GLU A 575 14.11 -37.01 -64.46
C GLU A 575 15.39 -37.09 -65.30
N LEU A 576 16.55 -37.20 -64.64
CA LEU A 576 17.82 -37.41 -65.31
C LEU A 576 17.82 -38.73 -66.12
N MET A 577 17.29 -39.81 -65.55
CA MET A 577 17.20 -41.09 -66.24
C MET A 577 16.27 -41.01 -67.46
N LEU A 578 15.13 -40.31 -67.35
CA LEU A 578 14.22 -40.07 -68.48
C LEU A 578 14.87 -39.22 -69.57
N LEU A 579 15.62 -38.18 -69.20
CA LEU A 579 16.40 -37.35 -70.14
C LEU A 579 17.52 -38.13 -70.83
N MET A 580 18.08 -39.17 -70.19
CA MET A 580 19.08 -40.04 -70.81
C MET A 580 18.48 -41.12 -71.73
N ILE A 581 17.18 -41.37 -71.65
CA ILE A 581 16.46 -42.36 -72.48
C ILE A 581 15.85 -41.70 -73.74
N GLN A 582 15.64 -40.38 -73.72
CA GLN A 582 15.34 -39.56 -74.91
C GLN A 582 16.61 -39.23 -75.68
#